data_AF-A0A1G2XZ02-F1
#
_entry.id   AF-A0A1G2XZ02-F1
#
_cell.length_a   1.000
_cell.length_b   1.000
_cell.length_c   1.000
_cell.angle_alpha   90.00
_cell.angle_beta   90.00
_cell.angle_gamma   90.00
#
_symmetry.space_group_name_H-M   'P 1'
#
loop_
_entity.id
_entity.type
_entity.pdbx_description
1 polymer ?
#
loop_
_entity_poly.entity_id
_entity_poly.type
_entity_poly.pdbx_seq_one_letter_code
_entity_poly.pdbx_strand_id
1 'polypeptide(L)'
;MSKLDRVLEYISPQKTIEQVYNLANEAIVSFNFDKAKVDSWEEFKLCIAKFSKYLDEKILKLKKHLDVPLTEYWRFCIQPLTRIYGSNGDITAFTMANTGNEGGLYAVLKAFAMQRAEEYTKNEISAKVHFYWNNLSADEKLQAADEYFSKYKNIIPSELLESDGVLLKKNFWKILEEHPFIMQKLQKTGR
;
A
#
# COMPACT_ATOMS: atom_id res chain seq x y z
N MET A 1 -1.70 21.37 -19.56
CA MET A 1 -1.43 20.28 -18.60
C MET A 1 -0.10 19.63 -18.97
N SER A 2 0.93 19.79 -18.14
CA SER A 2 2.28 19.26 -18.40
C SER A 2 2.35 17.74 -18.23
N LYS A 3 3.48 17.11 -18.61
CA LYS A 3 3.72 15.68 -18.31
C LYS A 3 3.76 15.44 -16.79
N LEU A 4 4.28 16.41 -16.03
CA LEU A 4 4.29 16.39 -14.56
C LEU A 4 2.87 16.42 -14.01
N ASP A 5 2.02 17.35 -14.46
CA ASP A 5 0.62 17.45 -13.99
C ASP A 5 -0.13 16.13 -14.18
N ARG A 6 0.08 15.44 -15.31
CA ARG A 6 -0.52 14.14 -15.59
C ARG A 6 -0.11 13.07 -14.59
N VAL A 7 1.19 12.95 -14.29
CA VAL A 7 1.64 11.94 -13.32
C VAL A 7 1.13 12.27 -11.92
N LEU A 8 1.15 13.54 -11.49
CA LEU A 8 0.61 13.97 -10.20
C LEU A 8 -0.88 13.65 -10.06
N GLU A 9 -1.66 13.85 -11.14
CA GLU A 9 -3.07 13.47 -11.17
C GLU A 9 -3.26 11.95 -11.05
N TYR A 10 -2.41 11.15 -11.70
CA TYR A 10 -2.48 9.68 -11.65
C TYR A 10 -2.06 9.06 -10.34
N ILE A 11 -1.16 9.71 -9.60
CA ILE A 11 -0.74 9.28 -8.27
C ILE A 11 -1.54 9.95 -7.15
N SER A 12 -2.50 10.83 -7.47
CA SER A 12 -3.31 11.54 -6.47
C SER A 12 -3.86 10.62 -5.37
N PRO A 13 -3.98 11.13 -4.12
CA PRO A 13 -4.39 10.32 -2.97
C PRO A 13 -5.71 9.59 -3.20
N GLN A 14 -6.65 10.23 -3.90
CA GLN A 14 -7.97 9.68 -4.21
C GLN A 14 -7.89 8.44 -5.10
N LYS A 15 -7.00 8.47 -6.11
CA LYS A 15 -6.87 7.39 -7.12
C LYS A 15 -5.97 6.25 -6.66
N THR A 16 -5.05 6.49 -5.73
CA THR A 16 -4.10 5.48 -5.25
C THR A 16 -4.43 5.06 -3.82
N ILE A 17 -4.23 5.94 -2.84
CA ILE A 17 -4.35 5.61 -1.43
C ILE A 17 -5.80 5.29 -1.05
N GLU A 18 -6.72 6.25 -1.21
CA GLU A 18 -8.11 6.10 -0.76
C GLU A 18 -8.80 4.94 -1.46
N GLN A 19 -8.62 4.81 -2.78
CA GLN A 19 -9.20 3.73 -3.55
C GLN A 19 -8.74 2.35 -3.05
N VAL A 20 -7.44 2.14 -2.84
CA VAL A 20 -6.91 0.84 -2.41
C VAL A 20 -7.36 0.50 -0.98
N TYR A 21 -7.36 1.48 -0.06
CA TYR A 21 -7.87 1.28 1.30
C TYR A 21 -9.38 1.00 1.33
N ASN A 22 -10.17 1.64 0.47
CA ASN A 22 -11.59 1.36 0.36
C ASN A 22 -11.85 -0.07 -0.12
N LEU A 23 -11.12 -0.53 -1.15
CA LEU A 23 -11.20 -1.92 -1.62
C LEU A 23 -10.80 -2.93 -0.54
N ALA A 24 -9.77 -2.62 0.26
CA ALA A 24 -9.37 -3.46 1.37
C ALA A 24 -10.43 -3.51 2.48
N ASN A 25 -11.05 -2.38 2.82
CA ASN A 25 -12.17 -2.32 3.77
C ASN A 25 -13.39 -3.09 3.28
N GLU A 26 -13.76 -2.93 2.00
CA GLU A 26 -14.83 -3.72 1.39
C GLU A 26 -14.51 -5.22 1.45
N ALA A 27 -13.27 -5.62 1.18
CA ALA A 27 -12.84 -7.01 1.28
C ALA A 27 -12.96 -7.55 2.71
N ILE A 28 -12.58 -6.78 3.74
CA ILE A 28 -12.77 -7.16 5.15
C ILE A 28 -14.25 -7.40 5.46
N VAL A 29 -15.13 -6.49 5.03
CA VAL A 29 -16.57 -6.54 5.35
C VAL A 29 -17.28 -7.67 4.60
N SER A 30 -16.88 -7.93 3.35
CA SER A 30 -17.55 -8.90 2.47
C SER A 30 -16.94 -10.31 2.52
N PHE A 31 -15.80 -10.48 3.19
CA PHE A 31 -15.19 -11.80 3.37
C PHE A 31 -16.01 -12.61 4.38
N ASN A 32 -16.72 -13.62 3.88
CA ASN A 32 -17.45 -14.53 4.74
C ASN A 32 -16.51 -15.59 5.33
N PHE A 33 -16.41 -15.63 6.65
CA PHE A 33 -15.76 -16.72 7.37
C PHE A 33 -16.70 -17.18 8.47
N ASP A 34 -17.11 -18.45 8.40
CA ASP A 34 -18.23 -18.99 9.16
C ASP A 34 -17.97 -19.10 10.68
N LYS A 35 -16.75 -18.82 11.14
CA LYS A 35 -16.36 -18.89 12.56
C LYS A 35 -15.70 -17.62 13.06
N ALA A 36 -16.04 -17.21 14.28
CA ALA A 36 -15.40 -16.07 14.93
C ALA A 36 -13.98 -16.38 15.47
N LYS A 37 -13.63 -17.67 15.62
CA LYS A 37 -12.35 -18.16 16.13
C LYS A 37 -11.84 -19.30 15.26
N VAL A 38 -10.52 -19.49 15.26
CA VAL A 38 -9.85 -20.62 14.60
C VAL A 38 -9.34 -21.58 15.65
N ASP A 39 -9.70 -22.86 15.54
CA ASP A 39 -9.43 -23.85 16.59
C ASP A 39 -8.06 -24.52 16.42
N SER A 40 -7.48 -24.42 15.21
CA SER A 40 -6.23 -25.08 14.86
C SER A 40 -5.34 -24.22 13.97
N TRP A 41 -4.04 -24.53 13.99
CA TRP A 41 -3.05 -23.87 13.15
C TRP A 41 -3.34 -24.04 11.65
N GLU A 42 -3.79 -25.22 11.22
CA GLU A 42 -4.12 -25.48 9.82
C GLU A 42 -5.35 -24.67 9.37
N GLU A 43 -6.37 -24.56 10.21
CA GLU A 43 -7.54 -23.72 9.94
C GLU A 43 -7.15 -22.24 9.84
N PHE A 44 -6.26 -21.76 10.71
CA PHE A 44 -5.73 -20.41 10.65
C PHE A 44 -4.99 -20.14 9.34
N LYS A 45 -4.03 -21.00 8.96
CA LYS A 45 -3.30 -20.87 7.69
C LYS A 45 -4.25 -20.82 6.50
N LEU A 46 -5.24 -21.71 6.47
CA LEU A 46 -6.23 -21.78 5.40
C LEU A 46 -7.09 -20.51 5.35
N CYS A 47 -7.52 -20.01 6.51
CA CYS A 47 -8.29 -18.77 6.61
C CYS A 47 -7.51 -17.57 6.04
N ILE A 48 -6.27 -17.37 6.51
CA ILE A 48 -5.43 -16.26 6.06
C ILE A 48 -5.10 -16.40 4.57
N ALA A 49 -4.79 -17.60 4.08
CA ALA A 49 -4.52 -17.82 2.65
C ALA A 49 -5.74 -17.51 1.78
N LYS A 50 -6.94 -17.97 2.18
CA LYS A 50 -8.21 -17.65 1.48
C LYS A 50 -8.48 -16.16 1.48
N PHE A 51 -8.32 -15.50 2.62
CA PHE A 51 -8.52 -14.07 2.74
C PHE A 51 -7.52 -13.27 1.92
N SER A 52 -6.24 -13.64 1.96
CA SER A 52 -5.18 -13.02 1.16
C SER A 52 -5.46 -13.11 -0.34
N LYS A 53 -5.85 -14.30 -0.83
CA LYS A 53 -6.30 -14.48 -2.22
C LYS A 53 -7.49 -13.59 -2.56
N TYR A 54 -8.52 -13.59 -1.72
CA TYR A 54 -9.72 -12.76 -1.92
C TYR A 54 -9.39 -11.26 -1.96
N LEU A 55 -8.52 -10.82 -1.05
CA LEU A 55 -8.06 -9.44 -0.96
C LEU A 55 -7.28 -9.03 -2.20
N ASP A 56 -6.33 -9.84 -2.65
CA ASP A 56 -5.54 -9.59 -3.85
C ASP A 56 -6.46 -9.49 -5.09
N GLU A 57 -7.43 -10.40 -5.24
CA GLU A 57 -8.41 -10.37 -6.34
C GLU A 57 -9.24 -9.08 -6.33
N LYS A 58 -9.63 -8.60 -5.15
CA LYS A 58 -10.39 -7.35 -4.98
C LYS A 58 -9.55 -6.11 -5.29
N ILE A 59 -8.36 -6.00 -4.70
CA ILE A 59 -7.49 -4.82 -4.87
C ILE A 59 -7.01 -4.73 -6.32
N LEU A 60 -6.56 -5.84 -6.89
CA LEU A 60 -6.03 -5.89 -8.27
C LEU A 60 -7.13 -5.94 -9.34
N LYS A 61 -8.40 -6.04 -8.94
CA LYS A 61 -9.57 -6.13 -9.85
C LYS A 61 -9.39 -7.22 -10.91
N LEU A 62 -8.90 -8.39 -10.47
CA LEU A 62 -8.59 -9.48 -11.38
C LEU A 62 -9.88 -9.99 -12.05
N LYS A 63 -9.90 -10.01 -13.38
CA LYS A 63 -11.05 -10.51 -14.17
C LYS A 63 -11.23 -12.03 -14.09
N LYS A 64 -10.17 -12.75 -13.71
CA LYS A 64 -10.14 -14.20 -13.59
C LYS A 64 -9.46 -14.56 -12.28
N HIS A 65 -10.05 -15.51 -11.54
CA HIS A 65 -9.47 -16.07 -10.34
C HIS A 65 -8.10 -16.69 -10.66
N LEU A 66 -7.12 -16.43 -9.82
CA LEU A 66 -5.81 -17.04 -9.94
C LEU A 66 -5.92 -18.50 -9.48
N ASP A 67 -5.50 -19.43 -10.32
CA ASP A 67 -5.46 -20.86 -9.97
C ASP A 67 -4.14 -21.18 -9.26
N VAL A 68 -3.95 -20.58 -8.08
CA VAL A 68 -2.80 -20.81 -7.22
C VAL A 68 -3.28 -21.58 -5.98
N PRO A 69 -2.62 -22.68 -5.59
CA PRO A 69 -2.94 -23.44 -4.40
C PRO A 69 -2.90 -22.57 -3.13
N LEU A 70 -3.83 -22.80 -2.20
CA LEU A 70 -3.88 -22.04 -0.93
C LEU A 70 -2.63 -22.25 -0.07
N THR A 71 -1.97 -23.40 -0.20
CA THR A 71 -0.69 -23.70 0.45
C THR A 71 0.44 -22.77 -0.01
N GLU A 72 0.43 -22.35 -1.28
CA GLU A 72 1.37 -21.37 -1.80
C GLU A 72 1.00 -19.96 -1.34
N TYR A 73 -0.29 -19.63 -1.32
CA TYR A 73 -0.78 -18.34 -0.81
C TYR A 73 -0.38 -18.08 0.64
N TRP A 74 -0.37 -19.13 1.49
CA TRP A 74 0.11 -19.00 2.87
C TRP A 74 1.55 -18.45 2.94
N ARG A 75 2.44 -18.85 2.04
CA ARG A 75 3.84 -18.38 2.03
C ARG A 75 3.93 -16.87 1.83
N PHE A 76 3.01 -16.29 1.05
CA PHE A 76 2.93 -14.84 0.85
C PHE A 76 2.35 -14.09 2.06
N CYS A 77 1.75 -14.80 3.00
CA CYS A 77 1.12 -14.20 4.19
C CYS A 77 2.10 -14.04 5.36
N ILE A 78 3.19 -14.82 5.39
CA ILE A 78 4.15 -14.83 6.51
C ILE A 78 4.80 -13.45 6.67
N GLN A 79 5.35 -12.88 5.59
CA GLN A 79 6.07 -11.61 5.67
C GLN A 79 5.16 -10.45 6.13
N PRO A 80 3.93 -10.25 5.60
CA PRO A 80 3.01 -9.25 6.14
C PRO A 80 2.72 -9.46 7.63
N LEU A 81 2.49 -10.71 8.07
CA LEU A 81 2.26 -11.00 9.50
C LEU A 81 3.48 -10.65 10.36
N THR A 82 4.69 -10.94 9.88
CA THR A 82 5.94 -10.54 10.55
C THR A 82 6.07 -9.02 10.65
N ARG A 83 5.66 -8.27 9.63
CA ARG A 83 5.68 -6.80 9.66
C ARG A 83 4.69 -6.22 10.67
N ILE A 84 3.52 -6.84 10.80
CA ILE A 84 2.46 -6.38 11.73
C ILE A 84 2.80 -6.72 13.18
N TYR A 85 3.26 -7.94 13.45
CA TYR A 85 3.35 -8.49 14.81
C TYR A 85 4.78 -8.86 15.26
N GLY A 86 5.79 -8.57 14.44
CA GLY A 86 7.20 -8.85 14.75
C GLY A 86 7.69 -10.24 14.33
N SER A 87 8.87 -10.65 14.80
CA SER A 87 9.62 -11.82 14.29
C SER A 87 8.85 -13.16 14.31
N ASN A 88 7.86 -13.33 15.20
CA ASN A 88 6.98 -14.50 15.29
C ASN A 88 5.52 -14.15 14.96
N GLY A 89 5.33 -13.23 14.00
CA GLY A 89 4.05 -12.58 13.81
C GLY A 89 2.90 -13.50 13.39
N ASP A 90 3.20 -14.61 12.73
CA ASP A 90 2.24 -15.67 12.40
C ASP A 90 1.75 -16.42 13.65
N ILE A 91 2.64 -16.74 14.60
CA ILE A 91 2.29 -17.36 15.89
C ILE A 91 1.45 -16.39 16.75
N THR A 92 1.85 -15.11 16.80
CA THR A 92 1.09 -14.07 17.51
C THR A 92 -0.32 -13.92 16.93
N ALA A 93 -0.43 -13.80 15.61
CA ALA A 93 -1.70 -13.68 14.92
C ALA A 93 -2.61 -14.89 15.15
N PHE A 94 -2.06 -16.11 15.10
CA PHE A 94 -2.82 -17.32 15.45
C PHE A 94 -3.30 -17.30 16.90
N THR A 95 -2.44 -16.90 17.83
CA THR A 95 -2.80 -16.84 19.26
C THR A 95 -3.96 -15.88 19.49
N MET A 96 -3.92 -14.70 18.86
CA MET A 96 -5.03 -13.75 18.88
C MET A 96 -6.30 -14.37 18.27
N ALA A 97 -6.20 -14.96 17.08
CA ALA A 97 -7.32 -15.53 16.36
C ALA A 97 -7.98 -16.73 17.08
N ASN A 98 -7.19 -17.55 17.77
CA ASN A 98 -7.63 -18.71 18.52
C ASN A 98 -8.25 -18.31 19.87
N THR A 99 -7.59 -17.43 20.63
CA THR A 99 -8.09 -17.00 21.94
C THR A 99 -9.28 -16.04 21.81
N GLY A 100 -9.32 -15.23 20.76
CA GLY A 100 -10.24 -14.12 20.58
C GLY A 100 -9.79 -12.83 21.28
N ASN A 101 -8.60 -12.81 21.88
CA ASN A 101 -8.05 -11.61 22.52
C ASN A 101 -7.72 -10.53 21.49
N GLU A 102 -7.71 -9.26 21.93
CA GLU A 102 -7.35 -8.10 21.09
C GLU A 102 -8.19 -7.99 19.80
N GLY A 103 -9.47 -8.41 19.87
CA GLY A 103 -10.38 -8.41 18.72
C GLY A 103 -10.29 -9.66 17.83
N GLY A 104 -9.46 -10.63 18.20
CA GLY A 104 -9.46 -11.98 17.63
C GLY A 104 -9.16 -12.04 16.14
N LEU A 105 -9.75 -13.02 15.46
CA LEU A 105 -9.53 -13.25 14.03
C LEU A 105 -9.87 -12.01 13.19
N TYR A 106 -10.95 -11.30 13.52
CA TYR A 106 -11.32 -10.09 12.79
C TYR A 106 -10.24 -9.01 12.84
N ALA A 107 -9.67 -8.75 14.02
CA ALA A 107 -8.57 -7.80 14.17
C ALA A 107 -7.35 -8.23 13.35
N VAL A 108 -7.04 -9.53 13.32
CA VAL A 108 -5.96 -10.09 12.51
C VAL A 108 -6.19 -9.86 11.02
N LEU A 109 -7.37 -10.19 10.50
CA LEU A 109 -7.73 -9.99 9.09
C LEU A 109 -7.70 -8.51 8.73
N LYS A 110 -8.21 -7.64 9.60
CA LYS A 110 -8.19 -6.19 9.39
C LYS A 110 -6.76 -5.65 9.31
N ALA A 111 -5.91 -5.98 10.28
CA ALA A 111 -4.52 -5.54 10.28
C ALA A 111 -3.76 -6.05 9.05
N PHE A 112 -3.97 -7.32 8.68
CA PHE A 112 -3.42 -7.92 7.48
C PHE A 112 -3.84 -7.15 6.21
N ALA A 113 -5.14 -6.88 6.05
CA ALA A 113 -5.65 -6.16 4.89
C ALA A 113 -5.13 -4.71 4.81
N MET A 114 -5.01 -4.01 5.93
CA MET A 114 -4.45 -2.64 5.93
C MET A 114 -2.96 -2.63 5.57
N GLN A 115 -2.18 -3.59 6.07
CA GLN A 115 -0.78 -3.75 5.69
C GLN A 115 -0.63 -4.04 4.18
N ARG A 116 -1.47 -4.92 3.63
CA ARG A 116 -1.48 -5.23 2.19
C ARG A 116 -1.91 -4.02 1.35
N ALA A 117 -2.92 -3.27 1.81
CA ALA A 117 -3.36 -2.05 1.15
C ALA A 117 -2.23 -1.01 1.07
N GLU A 118 -1.46 -0.86 2.16
CA GLU A 118 -0.28 0.02 2.18
C GLU A 118 0.78 -0.43 1.17
N GLU A 119 1.09 -1.72 1.12
CA GLU A 119 2.06 -2.27 0.16
C GLU A 119 1.62 -2.06 -1.30
N TYR A 120 0.36 -2.35 -1.62
CA TYR A 120 -0.19 -2.13 -2.96
C TYR A 120 -0.18 -0.66 -3.36
N THR A 121 -0.54 0.22 -2.42
CA THR A 121 -0.50 1.68 -2.63
C THR A 121 0.92 2.15 -2.99
N LYS A 122 1.93 1.74 -2.20
CA LYS A 122 3.33 2.11 -2.46
C LYS A 122 3.82 1.56 -3.79
N ASN A 123 3.50 0.30 -4.10
CA ASN A 123 3.89 -0.33 -5.36
C ASN A 123 3.25 0.35 -6.57
N GLU A 124 1.96 0.70 -6.50
CA GLU A 124 1.26 1.38 -7.60
C GLU A 124 1.82 2.79 -7.85
N ILE A 125 2.06 3.56 -6.78
CA ILE A 125 2.67 4.90 -6.88
C ILE A 125 4.07 4.77 -7.49
N SER A 126 4.91 3.90 -6.93
CA SER A 126 6.29 3.70 -7.39
C SER A 126 6.33 3.27 -8.87
N ALA A 127 5.49 2.33 -9.28
CA ALA A 127 5.41 1.90 -10.68
C ALA A 127 5.03 3.05 -11.63
N LYS A 128 4.04 3.88 -11.27
CA LYS A 128 3.62 5.04 -12.07
C LYS A 128 4.72 6.10 -12.15
N VAL A 129 5.37 6.39 -11.03
CA VAL A 129 6.47 7.37 -10.97
C VAL A 129 7.68 6.89 -11.77
N HIS A 130 8.09 5.63 -11.62
CA HIS A 130 9.19 5.06 -12.40
C HIS A 130 8.87 5.02 -13.89
N PHE A 131 7.65 4.64 -14.28
CA PHE A 131 7.23 4.68 -15.67
C PHE A 131 7.33 6.10 -16.23
N TYR A 132 6.81 7.10 -15.52
CA TYR A 132 6.96 8.51 -15.91
C TYR A 132 8.44 8.91 -16.04
N TRP A 133 9.23 8.67 -14.99
CA TRP A 133 10.61 9.11 -14.90
C TRP A 133 11.51 8.47 -15.96
N ASN A 134 11.32 7.19 -16.25
CA ASN A 134 12.13 6.47 -17.24
C ASN A 134 11.79 6.87 -18.69
N ASN A 135 10.63 7.48 -18.92
CA ASN A 135 10.21 7.99 -20.23
C ASN A 135 10.56 9.48 -20.45
N LEU A 136 11.30 10.11 -19.55
CA LEU A 136 11.80 11.48 -19.71
C LEU A 136 13.25 11.51 -20.19
N SER A 137 13.56 12.47 -21.07
CA SER A 137 14.95 12.84 -21.38
C SER A 137 15.63 13.51 -20.17
N ALA A 138 16.95 13.71 -20.25
CA ALA A 138 17.70 14.40 -19.19
C ALA A 138 17.18 15.84 -18.96
N ASP A 139 16.92 16.58 -20.03
CA ASP A 139 16.41 17.95 -19.95
C ASP A 139 14.98 17.99 -19.39
N GLU A 140 14.14 17.04 -19.82
CA GLU A 140 12.77 16.92 -19.30
C GLU A 140 12.74 16.59 -17.80
N LYS A 141 13.68 15.79 -17.31
CA LYS A 141 13.82 15.50 -15.87
C LYS A 141 14.16 16.75 -15.07
N LEU A 142 15.07 17.58 -15.57
CA LEU A 142 15.43 18.85 -14.94
C LEU A 142 14.24 19.81 -14.94
N GLN A 143 13.56 19.95 -16.09
CA GLN A 143 12.39 20.81 -16.23
C GLN A 143 11.24 20.36 -15.32
N ALA A 144 10.97 19.06 -15.22
CA ALA A 144 9.93 18.53 -14.34
C ALA A 144 10.22 18.82 -12.87
N ALA A 145 11.47 18.71 -12.44
CA ALA A 145 11.87 19.05 -11.08
C ALA A 145 11.68 20.56 -10.82
N ASP A 146 12.14 21.42 -11.73
CA ASP A 146 11.97 22.88 -11.60
C ASP A 146 10.49 23.29 -11.55
N GLU A 147 9.66 22.70 -12.42
CA GLU A 147 8.21 22.91 -12.42
C GLU A 147 7.58 22.49 -11.07
N TYR A 148 7.96 21.33 -10.54
CA TYR A 148 7.44 20.83 -9.27
C TYR A 148 7.83 21.73 -8.09
N PHE A 149 9.11 22.10 -7.97
CA PHE A 149 9.54 23.00 -6.89
C PHE A 149 8.89 24.37 -7.00
N SER A 150 8.71 24.90 -8.21
CA SER A 150 7.99 26.17 -8.38
C SER A 150 6.55 26.10 -7.87
N LYS A 151 5.88 24.95 -7.97
CA LYS A 151 4.50 24.75 -7.52
C LYS A 151 4.37 24.37 -6.04
N TYR A 152 5.28 23.54 -5.54
CA TYR A 152 5.08 22.80 -4.29
C TYR A 152 6.17 22.98 -3.24
N LYS A 153 7.16 23.86 -3.46
CA LYS A 153 8.29 24.07 -2.51
C LYS A 153 7.86 24.24 -1.06
N ASN A 154 6.75 24.94 -0.81
CA ASN A 154 6.30 25.26 0.55
C ASN A 154 5.65 24.08 1.31
N ILE A 155 5.36 22.97 0.62
CA ILE A 155 4.71 21.80 1.24
C ILE A 155 5.64 20.59 1.36
N ILE A 156 6.86 20.68 0.82
CA ILE A 156 7.83 19.60 0.88
C ILE A 156 8.50 19.65 2.26
N PRO A 157 8.50 18.55 3.03
CA PRO A 157 9.22 18.46 4.31
C PRO A 157 10.69 18.84 4.14
N SER A 158 11.25 19.58 5.10
CA SER A 158 12.65 20.04 5.06
C SER A 158 13.63 18.88 4.95
N GLU A 159 13.31 17.73 5.51
CA GLU A 159 14.10 16.50 5.45
C GLU A 159 14.31 16.01 4.01
N LEU A 160 13.37 16.30 3.10
CA LEU A 160 13.49 16.00 1.67
C LEU A 160 14.23 17.11 0.89
N LEU A 161 14.41 18.28 1.51
CA LEU A 161 15.07 19.46 0.93
C LEU A 161 16.53 19.64 1.37
N GLU A 162 17.00 18.92 2.38
CA GLU A 162 18.35 19.05 2.96
C GLU A 162 19.50 18.55 2.07
N SER A 163 19.20 18.02 0.87
CA SER A 163 20.23 17.62 -0.08
C SER A 163 20.59 18.73 -1.07
N ASP A 164 21.85 18.82 -1.45
CA ASP A 164 22.36 19.76 -2.47
C ASP A 164 21.44 19.75 -3.70
N GLY A 165 21.08 20.91 -4.25
CA GLY A 165 19.96 21.04 -5.21
C GLY A 165 20.10 20.14 -6.45
N VAL A 166 21.33 19.78 -6.80
CA VAL A 166 21.65 18.81 -7.87
C VAL A 166 21.31 17.37 -7.47
N LEU A 167 21.58 16.97 -6.22
CA LEU A 167 21.25 15.65 -5.68
C LEU A 167 19.74 15.46 -5.53
N LEU A 168 19.05 16.54 -5.15
CA LEU A 168 17.60 16.64 -5.02
C LEU A 168 16.92 16.42 -6.38
N LYS A 169 17.46 17.01 -7.46
CA LYS A 169 17.02 16.76 -8.84
C LYS A 169 17.33 15.34 -9.32
N LYS A 170 18.45 14.75 -8.91
CA LYS A 170 18.84 13.37 -9.26
C LYS A 170 17.91 12.32 -8.66
N ASN A 171 17.43 12.55 -7.44
CA ASN A 171 16.51 11.67 -6.71
C ASN A 171 15.06 12.16 -6.71
N PHE A 172 14.71 13.05 -7.64
CA PHE A 172 13.39 13.70 -7.67
C PHE A 172 12.21 12.72 -7.75
N TRP A 173 12.40 11.55 -8.37
CA TRP A 173 11.41 10.49 -8.38
C TRP A 173 10.97 10.05 -6.96
N LYS A 174 11.85 10.05 -5.96
CA LYS A 174 11.47 9.75 -4.57
C LYS A 174 10.50 10.79 -4.00
N ILE A 175 10.68 12.06 -4.37
CA ILE A 175 9.79 13.15 -3.96
C ILE A 175 8.41 12.97 -4.60
N LEU A 176 8.37 12.52 -5.86
CA LEU A 176 7.12 12.17 -6.53
C LEU A 176 6.43 10.98 -5.85
N GLU A 177 7.17 9.98 -5.36
CA GLU A 177 6.58 8.86 -4.60
C GLU A 177 5.97 9.29 -3.27
N GLU A 178 6.57 10.27 -2.58
CA GLU A 178 6.06 10.82 -1.33
C GLU A 178 4.92 11.83 -1.51
N HIS A 179 4.80 12.43 -2.70
CA HIS A 179 3.81 13.47 -3.00
C HIS A 179 2.36 13.10 -2.58
N PRO A 180 1.83 11.91 -2.90
CA PRO A 180 0.47 11.55 -2.51
C PRO A 180 0.29 11.50 -0.98
N PHE A 181 1.30 11.06 -0.24
CA PHE A 181 1.23 10.99 1.22
C PHE A 181 1.27 12.39 1.85
N ILE A 182 2.08 13.30 1.30
CA ILE A 182 2.10 14.71 1.69
C ILE A 182 0.73 15.34 1.45
N MET A 183 0.17 15.18 0.25
CA MET A 183 -1.13 15.74 -0.11
C MET A 183 -2.26 15.19 0.77
N GLN A 184 -2.24 13.89 1.08
CA GLN A 184 -3.23 13.30 1.97
C GLN A 184 -3.15 13.88 3.39
N LYS A 185 -1.95 14.09 3.93
CA LYS A 185 -1.76 14.71 5.25
C LYS A 185 -2.33 16.12 5.27
N LEU A 186 -2.03 16.94 4.25
CA LEU A 186 -2.56 18.30 4.14
C LEU A 186 -4.09 18.33 4.08
N GLN A 187 -4.71 17.43 3.31
CA GLN A 187 -6.17 17.31 3.23
C GLN A 187 -6.81 16.93 4.58
N LYS A 188 -6.09 16.19 5.44
CA LYS A 188 -6.57 15.81 6.78
C LYS A 188 -6.42 16.93 7.81
N THR A 189 -5.36 17.73 7.74
CA THR A 189 -5.11 18.85 8.68
C THR A 189 -5.95 20.10 8.38
N GLY A 190 -6.43 20.25 7.14
CA GLY A 190 -7.31 21.36 6.74
C GLY A 190 -8.81 21.14 7.01
N ARG A 191 -9.19 20.03 7.66
CA ARG A 191 -10.55 19.75 8.16
C ARG A 191 -10.59 19.93 9.67
#